data_AF-A0A2A3T6H2-F1
#
_entry.id   AF-A0A2A3T6H2-F1
#
_cell.length_a   1.000
_cell.length_b   1.000
_cell.length_c   1.000
_cell.angle_alpha   90.00
_cell.angle_beta   90.00
_cell.angle_gamma   90.00
#
_symmetry.space_group_name_H-M   'P 1'
#
loop_
_entity.id
_entity.type
_entity.pdbx_description
1 polymer ?
#
loop_
_entity_poly.entity_id
_entity_poly.type
_entity_poly.pdbx_seq_one_letter_code
_entity_poly.pdbx_strand_id
1 'polypeptide(L)'
;MVEVTFEPIKKAVVHGFQEYTFDDLMQEYISKAEVGGETIQTLVWADGVVMSVSWHPVDSPQFHKEYMEGIQHIHHITFALKEKFEKQVIRKNITVNFLDQSEMEVFMDLAKKLKELSKYKTSSQ
;
A
#
# COMPACT_ATOMS: atom_id res chain seq x y z
N MET A 1 -28.03 24.21 -7.86
CA MET A 1 -27.52 23.14 -6.97
C MET A 1 -26.84 22.12 -7.86
N VAL A 2 -25.63 21.70 -7.53
CA VAL A 2 -24.84 20.75 -8.35
C VAL A 2 -25.10 19.35 -7.84
N GLU A 3 -25.27 18.39 -8.74
CA GLU A 3 -25.32 16.96 -8.42
C GLU A 3 -23.89 16.44 -8.24
N VAL A 4 -23.63 15.77 -7.10
CA VAL A 4 -22.34 15.16 -6.78
C VAL A 4 -22.54 13.66 -6.65
N THR A 5 -21.83 12.88 -7.46
CA THR A 5 -21.80 11.42 -7.41
C THR A 5 -20.41 10.93 -7.00
N PHE A 6 -20.37 9.82 -6.25
CA PHE A 6 -19.14 9.13 -5.90
C PHE A 6 -19.11 7.79 -6.63
N GLU A 7 -18.14 7.61 -7.52
CA GLU A 7 -17.95 6.35 -8.24
C GLU A 7 -16.79 5.56 -7.65
N PRO A 8 -17.01 4.30 -7.24
CA PRO A 8 -15.96 3.49 -6.62
C PRO A 8 -14.99 2.94 -7.67
N ILE A 9 -13.80 2.55 -7.20
CA ILE A 9 -12.91 1.68 -7.98
C ILE A 9 -13.60 0.32 -8.10
N LYS A 10 -13.83 -0.13 -9.34
CA LYS A 10 -14.46 -1.42 -9.64
C LYS A 10 -13.42 -2.53 -9.77
N LYS A 11 -12.19 -2.20 -10.16
CA LYS A 11 -11.10 -3.16 -10.35
C LYS A 11 -9.74 -2.50 -10.14
N ALA A 12 -8.92 -3.10 -9.29
CA ALA A 12 -7.49 -2.79 -9.20
C ALA A 12 -6.67 -3.91 -9.87
N VAL A 13 -5.77 -3.54 -10.78
CA VAL A 13 -4.87 -4.48 -11.47
C VAL A 13 -3.46 -4.28 -10.95
N VAL A 14 -2.95 -5.26 -10.20
CA VAL A 14 -1.58 -5.24 -9.64
C VAL A 14 -0.62 -5.92 -10.60
N HIS A 15 0.36 -5.19 -11.10
CA HIS A 15 1.35 -5.70 -12.06
C HIS A 15 2.61 -6.28 -11.42
N GLY A 16 2.88 -5.93 -10.17
CA GLY A 16 4.00 -6.46 -9.40
C GLY A 16 3.81 -6.28 -7.91
N PHE A 17 4.39 -7.19 -7.13
CA PHE A 17 4.44 -7.06 -5.68
C PHE A 17 5.74 -7.63 -5.11
N GLN A 18 6.13 -7.14 -3.94
CA GLN A 18 7.28 -7.59 -3.19
C GLN A 18 6.93 -7.67 -1.70
N GLU A 19 7.19 -8.83 -1.10
CA GLU A 19 6.97 -9.05 0.33
C GLU A 19 8.30 -9.04 1.11
N TYR A 20 8.29 -8.28 2.21
CA TYR A 20 9.34 -8.26 3.22
C TYR A 20 8.77 -8.68 4.58
N THR A 21 9.65 -9.05 5.51
CA THR A 21 9.27 -8.98 6.92
C THR A 21 9.09 -7.50 7.30
N PHE A 22 8.34 -7.22 8.36
CA PHE A 22 8.15 -5.84 8.81
C PHE A 22 9.49 -5.17 9.15
N ASP A 23 10.43 -5.90 9.76
CA ASP A 23 11.75 -5.38 10.09
C ASP A 23 12.60 -5.07 8.86
N ASP A 24 12.60 -5.96 7.85
CA ASP A 24 13.33 -5.72 6.60
C ASP A 24 12.74 -4.54 5.83
N LEU A 25 11.41 -4.40 5.81
CA LEU A 25 10.74 -3.26 5.20
C LEU A 25 11.15 -1.95 5.88
N MET A 26 11.16 -1.93 7.22
CA MET A 26 11.62 -0.75 7.96
C MET A 26 13.08 -0.44 7.68
N GLN A 27 13.94 -1.47 7.58
CA GLN A 27 15.34 -1.30 7.23
C GLN A 27 15.52 -0.74 5.82
N GLU A 28 14.68 -1.10 4.86
CA GLU A 28 14.72 -0.52 3.50
C GLU A 28 14.50 1.00 3.54
N TYR A 29 13.49 1.47 4.28
CA TYR A 29 13.23 2.91 4.43
C TYR A 29 14.35 3.64 5.18
N ILE A 30 14.94 3.00 6.19
CA ILE A 30 16.08 3.56 6.91
C ILE A 30 17.29 3.72 5.97
N SER A 31 17.63 2.67 5.22
CA SER A 31 18.76 2.69 4.29
C SER A 31 18.57 3.75 3.20
N LYS A 32 17.35 3.92 2.67
CA LYS A 32 17.04 4.99 1.69
C LYS A 32 17.27 6.39 2.28
N ALA A 33 16.84 6.63 3.52
CA ALA A 33 17.05 7.92 4.17
C ALA A 33 18.54 8.22 4.44
N GLU A 34 19.33 7.21 4.82
CA GLU A 34 20.77 7.36 5.08
C GLU A 34 21.57 7.77 3.84
N VAL A 35 21.10 7.46 2.63
CA VAL A 35 21.71 7.88 1.36
C VAL A 35 21.10 9.15 0.77
N GLY A 36 20.40 9.95 1.59
CA GLY A 36 19.82 11.24 1.21
C GLY A 36 18.36 11.19 0.77
N GLY A 37 17.67 10.08 1.01
CA GLY A 37 16.23 9.97 0.83
C GLY A 37 15.43 10.69 1.93
N GLU A 38 14.10 10.64 1.79
CA GLU A 38 13.16 11.22 2.74
C GLU A 38 13.25 10.54 4.12
N THR A 39 13.30 11.37 5.18
CA THR A 39 13.35 10.92 6.58
C THR A 39 11.96 10.71 7.20
N ILE A 40 10.90 11.14 6.52
CA ILE A 40 9.51 10.92 6.90
C ILE A 40 8.83 10.20 5.75
N GLN A 41 8.30 9.01 6.02
CA GLN A 41 7.61 8.15 5.07
C GLN A 41 6.19 7.92 5.56
N THR A 42 5.25 7.73 4.64
CA THR A 42 3.87 7.39 4.98
C THR A 42 3.44 6.17 4.19
N LEU A 43 3.03 5.13 4.90
CA LEU A 43 2.53 3.88 4.33
C LEU A 43 1.07 3.69 4.67
N VAL A 44 0.39 2.91 3.84
CA VAL A 44 -0.97 2.47 4.13
C VAL A 44 -0.89 1.30 5.09
N TRP A 45 -1.75 1.28 6.10
CA TRP A 45 -2.07 0.09 6.87
C TRP A 45 -3.54 -0.25 6.62
N ALA A 46 -3.82 -1.51 6.31
CA ALA A 46 -5.18 -2.01 6.23
C ALA A 46 -5.19 -3.48 6.66
N ASP A 47 -6.12 -3.82 7.56
CA ASP A 47 -6.35 -5.19 8.01
C ASP A 47 -5.03 -5.94 8.31
N GLY A 48 -4.16 -5.42 9.16
CA GLY A 48 -2.92 -6.12 9.54
C GLY A 48 -1.83 -6.18 8.46
N VAL A 49 -1.95 -5.41 7.37
CA VAL A 49 -0.94 -5.33 6.31
C VAL A 49 -0.47 -3.89 6.13
N VAL A 50 0.84 -3.68 6.12
CA VAL A 50 1.44 -2.41 5.70
C VAL A 50 1.78 -2.48 4.22
N MET A 51 1.43 -1.44 3.47
CA MET A 51 1.63 -1.36 2.02
C MET A 51 2.21 0.00 1.61
N SER A 52 3.22 -0.07 0.75
CA SER A 52 3.61 1.02 -0.16
C SER A 52 3.00 0.71 -1.52
N VAL A 53 2.08 1.56 -1.99
CA VAL A 53 1.33 1.34 -3.24
C VAL A 53 1.76 2.38 -4.27
N SER A 54 2.33 1.91 -5.37
CA SER A 54 2.70 2.75 -6.52
C SER A 54 1.64 2.61 -7.61
N TRP A 55 0.77 3.60 -7.72
CA TRP A 55 -0.24 3.67 -8.78
C TRP A 55 0.38 4.01 -10.12
N HIS A 56 -0.12 3.39 -11.19
CA HIS A 56 0.24 3.78 -12.53
C HIS A 56 -0.36 5.15 -12.85
N PRO A 57 0.40 6.10 -13.44
CA PRO A 57 -0.13 7.39 -13.84
C PRO A 57 -1.20 7.24 -14.92
N VAL A 58 -2.14 8.20 -14.93
CA VAL A 58 -3.22 8.30 -15.93
C VAL A 58 -2.78 9.27 -17.04
N ASP A 59 -1.67 8.95 -17.71
CA ASP A 59 -0.98 9.82 -18.67
C ASP A 59 -1.17 9.42 -20.13
N SER A 60 -1.81 8.28 -20.40
CA SER A 60 -2.15 7.80 -21.74
C SER A 60 -3.67 7.77 -21.97
N PRO A 61 -4.15 7.87 -23.22
CA PRO A 61 -5.57 7.74 -23.53
C PRO A 61 -6.19 6.41 -23.07
N GLN A 62 -5.41 5.32 -23.10
CA GLN A 62 -5.86 4.01 -22.66
C GLN A 62 -6.10 3.99 -21.14
N PHE A 63 -5.11 4.42 -20.35
CA PHE A 63 -5.25 4.46 -18.89
C PHE A 63 -6.30 5.47 -18.43
N HIS A 64 -6.46 6.57 -19.17
CA HIS A 64 -7.54 7.54 -18.90
C HIS A 64 -8.91 6.92 -19.08
N LYS A 65 -9.13 6.20 -20.18
CA LYS A 65 -10.40 5.49 -20.41
C LYS A 65 -10.68 4.46 -19.30
N GLU A 66 -9.71 3.63 -18.97
CA GLU A 66 -9.83 2.63 -17.90
C GLU A 66 -10.13 3.26 -16.53
N TYR A 67 -9.45 4.35 -16.19
CA TYR A 67 -9.70 5.11 -14.97
C TYR A 67 -11.16 5.58 -14.88
N MET A 68 -11.68 6.16 -15.97
CA MET A 68 -13.07 6.63 -16.05
C MET A 68 -14.09 5.48 -16.00
N GLU A 69 -13.70 4.26 -16.38
CA GLU A 69 -14.54 3.06 -16.25
C GLU A 69 -14.48 2.43 -14.85
N GLY A 70 -13.59 2.93 -13.97
CA GLY A 70 -13.37 2.43 -12.60
C GLY A 70 -12.27 1.37 -12.50
N ILE A 71 -11.41 1.25 -13.51
CA ILE A 71 -10.27 0.32 -13.53
C ILE A 71 -9.00 1.12 -13.25
N GLN A 72 -8.29 0.74 -12.18
CA GLN A 72 -7.02 1.38 -11.81
C GLN A 72 -5.88 0.36 -11.84
N HIS A 73 -4.71 0.83 -12.27
CA HIS A 73 -3.51 0.00 -12.38
C HIS A 73 -2.52 0.36 -11.28
N ILE A 74 -2.01 -0.66 -10.61
CA ILE A 74 -0.96 -0.56 -9.61
C ILE A 74 0.31 -1.11 -10.23
N HIS A 75 1.30 -0.25 -10.40
CA HIS A 75 2.60 -0.61 -10.96
C HIS A 75 3.32 -1.60 -10.04
N HIS A 76 3.39 -1.30 -8.74
CA HIS A 76 4.05 -2.15 -7.77
C HIS A 76 3.48 -1.97 -6.35
N ILE A 77 3.42 -3.06 -5.59
CA ILE A 77 3.14 -3.03 -4.14
C ILE A 77 4.31 -3.62 -3.37
N THR A 78 4.88 -2.85 -2.45
CA THR A 78 5.79 -3.40 -1.43
C THR A 78 5.02 -3.54 -0.12
N PHE A 79 5.02 -4.72 0.50
CA PHE A 79 4.22 -4.96 1.70
C PHE A 79 4.91 -5.81 2.76
N ALA A 80 4.39 -5.72 3.98
CA ALA A 80 4.74 -6.58 5.10
C ALA A 80 3.51 -6.82 6.01
N LEU A 81 3.45 -7.98 6.66
CA LEU A 81 2.44 -8.26 7.68
C LEU A 81 2.76 -7.47 8.97
N LYS A 82 1.75 -6.80 9.52
CA LYS A 82 1.79 -6.04 10.77
C LYS A 82 0.40 -6.07 11.43
N GLU A 83 0.11 -7.14 12.16
CA GLU A 83 -1.22 -7.41 12.74
C GLU A 83 -1.81 -6.26 13.56
N LYS A 84 -0.97 -5.53 14.31
CA LYS A 84 -1.41 -4.41 15.15
C LYS A 84 -1.16 -3.07 14.48
N PHE A 85 -2.21 -2.27 14.37
CA PHE A 85 -2.08 -0.88 13.95
C PHE A 85 -1.32 -0.05 14.99
N GLU A 86 -0.34 0.71 14.51
CA GLU A 86 0.37 1.73 15.27
C GLU A 86 0.51 2.93 14.34
N LYS A 87 0.28 4.16 14.83
CA LYS A 87 0.26 5.36 13.97
C LYS A 87 1.61 5.65 13.32
N GLN A 88 2.69 5.29 13.99
CA GLN A 88 4.04 5.51 13.49
C GLN A 88 5.03 4.57 14.17
N VAL A 89 6.14 4.35 13.50
CA VAL A 89 7.36 3.78 14.05
C VAL A 89 8.50 4.78 13.84
N ILE A 90 9.26 5.04 14.89
CA ILE A 90 10.49 5.85 14.82
C ILE A 90 11.68 4.92 15.00
N ARG A 91 12.60 4.93 14.05
CA ARG A 91 13.90 4.23 14.15
C ARG A 91 15.01 5.19 13.75
N LYS A 92 15.99 5.39 14.65
CA LYS A 92 17.00 6.45 14.52
C LYS A 92 16.31 7.82 14.35
N ASN A 93 16.63 8.56 13.29
CA ASN A 93 16.03 9.84 12.92
C ASN A 93 14.98 9.71 11.80
N ILE A 94 14.47 8.50 11.54
CA ILE A 94 13.48 8.23 10.49
C ILE A 94 12.14 7.90 11.13
N THR A 95 11.09 8.53 10.60
CA THR A 95 9.71 8.30 11.01
C THR A 95 8.94 7.66 9.86
N VAL A 96 8.36 6.48 10.11
CA VAL A 96 7.42 5.84 9.19
C VAL A 96 6.03 5.96 9.81
N ASN A 97 5.17 6.76 9.19
CA ASN A 97 3.76 6.89 9.55
C ASN A 97 2.95 5.79 8.88
N PHE A 98 1.91 5.33 9.56
CA PHE A 98 0.94 4.40 9.01
C PHE A 98 -0.45 5.05 9.04
N LEU A 99 -1.08 5.13 7.88
CA LEU A 99 -2.45 5.59 7.75
C LEU A 99 -3.37 4.37 7.72
N ASP A 100 -4.29 4.27 8.67
CA ASP A 100 -5.34 3.27 8.61
C ASP A 100 -6.29 3.63 7.46
N GLN A 101 -6.32 2.77 6.44
CA GLN A 101 -7.19 2.89 5.27
C GLN A 101 -8.12 1.68 5.16
N SER A 102 -8.40 1.00 6.27
CA SER A 102 -9.28 -0.18 6.30
C SER A 102 -10.72 0.12 5.86
N GLU A 103 -11.16 1.37 5.88
CA GLU A 103 -12.48 1.80 5.40
C GLU A 103 -12.56 1.89 3.86
N MET A 104 -11.42 1.99 3.17
CA MET A 104 -11.39 1.99 1.71
C MET A 104 -11.37 0.56 1.18
N GLU A 105 -12.44 0.16 0.48
CA GLU A 105 -12.63 -1.20 -0.04
C GLU A 105 -11.41 -1.73 -0.81
N VAL A 106 -10.79 -0.88 -1.65
CA VAL A 106 -9.61 -1.26 -2.43
C VAL A 106 -8.43 -1.70 -1.54
N PHE A 107 -8.16 -1.01 -0.43
CA PHE A 107 -7.04 -1.36 0.45
C PHE A 107 -7.37 -2.56 1.33
N MET A 108 -8.63 -2.72 1.74
CA MET A 108 -9.11 -3.91 2.44
C MET A 108 -8.98 -5.16 1.55
N ASP A 109 -9.38 -5.08 0.28
CA ASP A 109 -9.29 -6.21 -0.65
C ASP A 109 -7.85 -6.50 -1.07
N LEU A 110 -7.02 -5.47 -1.25
CA LEU A 110 -5.57 -5.65 -1.43
C LEU A 110 -4.97 -6.36 -0.21
N ALA A 111 -5.24 -5.92 1.01
CA ALA A 111 -4.72 -6.55 2.22
C ALA A 111 -5.08 -8.04 2.31
N LYS A 112 -6.36 -8.39 2.08
CA LYS A 112 -6.80 -9.80 2.05
C LYS A 112 -6.04 -10.61 1.00
N LYS A 113 -5.93 -10.09 -0.23
CA LYS A 113 -5.20 -10.78 -1.32
C LYS A 113 -3.70 -10.90 -1.03
N LEU A 114 -3.07 -9.89 -0.43
CA LEU A 114 -1.67 -9.93 -0.06
C LEU A 114 -1.41 -10.92 1.07
N LYS A 115 -2.30 -11.03 2.07
CA LYS A 115 -2.24 -12.10 3.08
C LYS A 115 -2.35 -13.48 2.44
N GLU A 116 -3.26 -13.67 1.49
CA GLU A 116 -3.40 -14.92 0.73
C GLU A 116 -2.12 -15.26 -0.07
N LEU A 117 -1.36 -14.27 -0.51
CA LEU A 117 -0.11 -14.46 -1.26
C LEU A 117 1.13 -14.53 -0.36
N SER A 118 1.03 -14.12 0.90
CA SER A 118 2.15 -14.03 1.83
C SER A 118 2.87 -15.36 1.99
N LYS A 119 4.21 -15.31 1.92
CA LYS A 119 5.11 -16.43 2.23
C LYS A 119 5.41 -16.56 3.73
N TYR A 120 5.11 -15.51 4.51
CA TYR A 120 5.28 -15.47 5.96
C TYR A 120 3.98 -15.76 6.72
N LYS A 121 2.98 -16.34 6.05
CA LYS A 121 1.79 -16.89 6.72
C LYS A 121 2.25 -17.70 7.90
N THR A 122 1.82 -17.30 9.09
CA THR A 122 1.94 -18.14 10.26
C THR A 122 1.12 -19.39 9.93
N SER A 123 1.77 -20.51 9.63
CA SER A 123 1.10 -21.81 9.73
C SER A 123 0.57 -21.85 11.14
N SER A 124 -0.75 -21.72 11.31
CA SER A 124 -1.39 -21.76 12.61
C SER A 124 -0.86 -22.98 13.36
N GLN A 125 -0.08 -22.74 14.42
CA GLN A 125 0.12 -23.70 15.49
C GLN A 125 -1.12 -23.71 16.37
#